data_AF-A0A1B6HZT9-F1
#
_entry.id   AF-A0A1B6HZT9-F1
#
_cell.length_a   1.000
_cell.length_b   1.000
_cell.length_c   1.000
_cell.angle_alpha   90.00
_cell.angle_beta   90.00
_cell.angle_gamma   90.00
#
_symmetry.space_group_name_H-M   'P 1'
#
loop_
_entity.id
_entity.type
_entity.pdbx_description
1 polymer ?
#
loop_
_entity_poly.entity_id
_entity_poly.type
_entity_poly.pdbx_seq_one_letter_code
_entity_poly.pdbx_strand_id
1 'polypeptide(L)'
;HEEYCEFRQTECRHSNCKWIGSVKDLLVHYEQKHQILYNFQNPVHLSGCFYVTKTEDSTSEMLLFKNNLFWIIFHRNPTGKFITQKFYYLPTRKPTHLYFFITSFNKGDIEFTSTSMSITDTCADKLALENSEAGVMIPDAMLDRLLEDKLYLNYSIKIVEIEINDSDDS
;
A
#
# COMPACT_ATOMS: atom_id res chain seq x y z
N HIS A 1 -21.90 4.74 4.15
CA HIS A 1 -21.94 3.91 5.37
C HIS A 1 -21.25 2.57 5.13
N GLU A 2 -21.64 1.80 4.11
CA GLU A 2 -21.08 0.47 3.84
C GLU A 2 -19.56 0.49 3.58
N GLU A 3 -19.05 1.51 2.88
CA GLU A 3 -17.62 1.66 2.54
C GLU A 3 -16.69 1.79 3.75
N TYR A 4 -17.19 2.33 4.86
CA TYR A 4 -16.41 2.60 6.08
C TYR A 4 -17.02 1.94 7.32
N CYS A 5 -17.88 0.94 7.12
CA CYS A 5 -18.44 0.15 8.22
C CYS A 5 -17.37 -0.81 8.74
N GLU A 6 -17.02 -0.75 10.03
CA GLU A 6 -16.01 -1.64 10.62
C GLU A 6 -16.38 -3.14 10.54
N PHE A 7 -17.67 -3.45 10.43
CA PHE A 7 -18.20 -4.82 10.31
C PHE A 7 -18.22 -5.33 8.86
N ARG A 8 -17.87 -4.49 7.87
CA ARG A 8 -17.83 -4.91 6.47
C ARG A 8 -16.85 -6.07 6.29
N GLN A 9 -17.22 -7.02 5.44
CA GLN A 9 -16.37 -8.17 5.14
C GLN A 9 -15.14 -7.73 4.33
N THR A 10 -14.00 -8.36 4.62
CA THR A 10 -12.74 -8.21 3.88
C THR A 10 -11.99 -9.53 3.88
N GLU A 11 -11.17 -9.74 2.85
CA GLU A 11 -10.19 -10.83 2.79
C GLU A 11 -8.81 -10.34 3.27
N CYS A 12 -8.04 -11.24 3.88
CA CYS A 12 -6.63 -10.99 4.13
C CYS A 12 -5.85 -11.12 2.81
N ARG A 13 -5.06 -10.09 2.46
CA ARG A 13 -4.31 -10.07 1.19
C ARG A 13 -2.93 -10.72 1.29
N HIS A 14 -2.47 -11.06 2.49
CA HIS A 14 -1.18 -11.72 2.69
C HIS A 14 -1.10 -13.04 1.91
N SER A 15 0.06 -13.30 1.31
CA SER A 15 0.27 -14.45 0.42
C SER A 15 -0.13 -15.77 1.10
N ASN A 16 -0.92 -16.58 0.39
CA ASN A 16 -1.45 -17.87 0.86
C ASN A 16 -2.40 -17.80 2.08
N CYS A 17 -2.88 -16.62 2.47
CA CYS A 17 -3.91 -16.49 3.49
C CYS A 17 -5.32 -16.63 2.88
N LYS A 18 -6.18 -17.43 3.52
CA LYS A 18 -7.60 -17.60 3.11
C LYS A 18 -8.58 -17.00 4.12
N TRP A 19 -8.08 -16.18 5.03
CA TRP A 19 -8.91 -15.60 6.08
C TRP A 19 -9.87 -14.58 5.48
N ILE A 20 -11.13 -14.66 5.92
CA ILE A 20 -12.20 -13.73 5.59
C ILE A 20 -12.89 -13.38 6.92
N GLY A 21 -13.14 -12.10 7.14
CA GLY A 21 -13.79 -11.62 8.35
C GLY A 21 -14.11 -10.12 8.27
N SER A 22 -14.39 -9.49 9.40
CA SER A 22 -14.66 -8.05 9.42
C SER A 22 -13.38 -7.23 9.34
N VAL A 23 -13.44 -5.99 8.84
CA VAL A 23 -12.28 -5.07 8.85
C VAL A 23 -11.78 -4.83 10.27
N LYS A 24 -12.68 -4.75 11.25
CA LYS A 24 -12.32 -4.63 12.66
C LYS A 24 -11.45 -5.78 13.15
N ASP A 25 -11.73 -7.01 12.72
CA ASP A 25 -11.01 -8.21 13.15
C ASP A 25 -9.71 -8.45 12.34
N LEU A 26 -9.53 -7.73 11.23
CA LEU A 26 -8.39 -7.92 10.33
C LEU A 26 -7.05 -7.67 11.03
N LEU A 27 -6.96 -6.61 11.86
CA LEU A 27 -5.72 -6.31 12.60
C LEU A 27 -5.34 -7.46 13.54
N VAL A 28 -6.31 -7.95 14.32
CA VAL A 28 -6.11 -9.06 15.25
C VAL A 28 -5.71 -10.33 14.51
N HIS A 29 -6.38 -10.64 13.40
CA HIS A 29 -6.00 -11.77 12.54
C HIS A 29 -4.54 -11.65 12.09
N TYR A 30 -4.17 -10.46 11.59
CA TYR A 30 -2.86 -10.25 11.00
C TYR A 30 -1.75 -10.34 12.03
N GLU A 31 -1.91 -9.73 13.21
CA GLU A 31 -0.96 -9.83 14.34
C GLU A 31 -0.74 -11.28 14.80
N GLN A 32 -1.78 -12.13 14.71
CA GLN A 32 -1.70 -13.52 15.15
C GLN A 32 -1.10 -14.47 14.10
N LYS A 33 -1.22 -14.14 12.82
CA LYS A 33 -0.93 -15.07 11.71
C LYS A 33 0.22 -14.65 10.80
N HIS A 34 0.54 -13.36 10.76
CA HIS A 34 1.53 -12.79 9.83
C HIS A 34 2.60 -12.01 10.60
N GLN A 35 3.82 -11.95 10.07
CA GLN A 35 4.97 -11.38 10.79
C GLN A 35 5.22 -9.89 10.49
N ILE A 36 4.73 -9.36 9.37
CA ILE A 36 5.12 -8.03 8.88
C ILE A 36 3.97 -7.04 9.09
N LEU A 37 3.90 -6.44 10.29
CA LEU A 37 3.04 -5.31 10.58
C LEU A 37 3.90 -4.09 10.90
N TYR A 38 3.73 -3.04 10.12
CA TYR A 38 4.35 -1.74 10.37
C TYR A 38 3.45 -0.89 11.27
N ASN A 39 3.87 -0.54 12.48
CA ASN A 39 3.04 0.22 13.42
C ASN A 39 3.70 1.56 13.80
N PHE A 40 3.08 2.67 13.40
CA PHE A 40 3.61 4.01 13.59
C PHE A 40 2.57 5.00 14.15
N GLN A 41 3.03 5.83 15.08
CA GLN A 41 2.22 6.89 15.70
C GLN A 41 2.55 8.30 15.16
N ASN A 42 3.78 8.50 14.67
CA ASN A 42 4.25 9.74 14.06
C ASN A 42 4.71 9.45 12.63
N PRO A 43 4.76 10.46 11.73
CA PRO A 43 5.32 10.25 10.40
C PRO A 43 6.81 9.90 10.54
N VAL A 44 7.11 8.62 10.47
CA VAL A 44 8.46 8.05 10.48
C VAL A 44 8.73 7.55 9.06
N HIS A 45 9.99 7.67 8.62
CA HIS A 45 10.45 6.96 7.43
C HIS A 45 10.37 5.46 7.71
N LEU A 46 9.43 4.77 7.08
CA LEU A 46 9.45 3.32 6.99
C LEU A 46 10.49 2.93 5.94
N SER A 47 11.36 1.96 6.22
CA SER A 47 12.19 1.32 5.21
C SER A 47 11.74 -0.13 5.04
N GLY A 48 11.64 -0.57 3.79
CA GLY A 48 11.27 -1.93 3.43
C GLY A 48 12.05 -2.42 2.23
N CYS A 49 11.86 -3.71 1.93
CA CYS A 49 12.53 -4.36 0.81
C CYS A 49 11.55 -5.31 0.13
N PHE A 50 11.37 -5.12 -1.17
CA PHE A 50 10.49 -5.95 -1.99
C PHE A 50 11.33 -6.89 -2.86
N TYR A 51 11.07 -8.19 -2.77
CA TYR A 51 11.66 -9.17 -3.68
C TYR A 51 10.96 -9.13 -5.03
N VAL A 52 11.72 -8.82 -6.08
CA VAL A 52 11.21 -8.69 -7.43
C VAL A 52 11.35 -9.99 -8.19
N THR A 53 10.21 -10.56 -8.57
CA THR A 53 10.13 -11.73 -9.44
C THR A 53 10.20 -11.34 -10.91
N LYS A 54 10.60 -12.29 -11.76
CA LYS A 54 10.59 -12.12 -13.22
C LYS A 54 9.20 -12.36 -13.83
N THR A 55 8.34 -13.05 -13.11
CA THR A 55 6.98 -13.40 -13.52
C THR A 55 5.99 -12.39 -12.97
N GLU A 56 4.74 -12.46 -13.42
CA GLU A 56 3.66 -11.75 -12.77
C GLU A 56 3.52 -12.23 -11.33
N ASP A 57 3.40 -11.28 -10.39
CA ASP A 57 3.33 -11.56 -8.97
C ASP A 57 2.72 -10.37 -8.23
N SER A 58 2.16 -10.64 -7.06
CA SER A 58 1.64 -9.62 -6.16
C SER A 58 1.90 -9.99 -4.72
N THR A 59 2.47 -9.04 -3.98
CA THR A 59 2.66 -9.16 -2.54
C THR A 59 1.96 -8.02 -1.83
N SER A 60 1.52 -8.29 -0.61
CA SER A 60 0.88 -7.27 0.22
C SER A 60 1.42 -7.31 1.64
N GLU A 61 1.64 -6.13 2.19
CA GLU A 61 2.06 -5.90 3.57
C GLU A 61 1.05 -4.99 4.25
N MET A 62 0.89 -5.15 5.57
CA MET A 62 -0.04 -4.32 6.33
C MET A 62 0.70 -3.23 7.12
N LEU A 63 0.11 -2.04 7.09
CA LEU A 63 0.60 -0.85 7.76
C LEU A 63 -0.51 -0.29 8.65
N LEU A 64 -0.16 0.00 9.89
CA LEU A 64 -0.98 0.69 10.88
C LEU A 64 -0.37 2.06 11.17
N PHE A 65 -1.09 3.13 10.82
CA PHE A 65 -0.69 4.51 11.08
C PHE A 65 -1.80 5.26 11.80
N LYS A 66 -1.54 5.74 13.03
CA LYS A 66 -2.53 6.47 13.85
C LYS A 66 -3.91 5.78 13.92
N ASN A 67 -3.91 4.47 14.14
CA ASN A 67 -5.11 3.60 14.18
C ASN A 67 -5.86 3.45 12.85
N ASN A 68 -5.25 3.84 11.73
CA ASN A 68 -5.76 3.60 10.39
C ASN A 68 -4.96 2.47 9.74
N LEU A 69 -5.68 1.52 9.12
CA LEU A 69 -5.10 0.37 8.45
C LEU A 69 -4.89 0.66 6.97
N PHE A 70 -3.76 0.23 6.45
CA PHE A 70 -3.42 0.32 5.05
C PHE A 70 -2.84 -0.99 4.53
N TRP A 71 -3.23 -1.38 3.31
CA TRP A 71 -2.44 -2.34 2.52
C TRP A 71 -1.41 -1.59 1.69
N ILE A 72 -0.17 -2.05 1.76
CA ILE A 72 0.87 -1.75 0.78
C ILE A 72 0.88 -2.94 -0.18
N ILE A 73 0.60 -2.71 -1.46
CA ILE A 73 0.55 -3.77 -2.47
C ILE A 73 1.60 -3.49 -3.52
N PHE A 74 2.50 -4.45 -3.72
CA PHE A 74 3.41 -4.47 -4.85
C PHE A 74 2.86 -5.41 -5.91
N HIS A 75 2.78 -4.95 -7.14
CA HIS A 75 2.35 -5.75 -8.28
C HIS A 75 3.38 -5.69 -9.39
N ARG A 76 3.85 -6.85 -9.84
CA ARG A 76 4.79 -7.00 -10.95
C ARG A 76 4.01 -7.27 -12.24
N ASN A 77 4.10 -6.36 -13.21
CA ASN A 77 3.57 -6.57 -14.55
C ASN A 77 4.72 -6.78 -15.56
N PRO A 78 5.06 -8.03 -15.93
CA PRO A 78 6.16 -8.31 -16.85
C PRO A 78 5.84 -7.92 -18.29
N THR A 79 4.57 -7.98 -18.71
CA THR A 79 4.14 -7.63 -20.07
C THR A 79 4.24 -6.12 -20.32
N GLY A 80 3.75 -5.32 -19.37
CA GLY A 80 3.88 -3.87 -19.36
C GLY A 80 5.28 -3.37 -18.98
N LYS A 81 6.14 -4.27 -18.49
CA LYS A 81 7.53 -3.98 -18.05
C LYS A 81 7.60 -2.92 -16.96
N PHE A 82 6.82 -3.11 -15.89
CA PHE A 82 6.88 -2.26 -14.71
C PHE A 82 6.52 -3.00 -13.42
N ILE A 83 6.82 -2.36 -12.30
CA ILE A 83 6.27 -2.68 -10.97
C ILE A 83 5.41 -1.50 -10.54
N THR A 84 4.28 -1.78 -9.89
CA THR A 84 3.48 -0.78 -9.19
C THR A 84 3.50 -1.03 -7.70
N GLN A 85 3.58 0.05 -6.93
CA GLN A 85 3.32 0.06 -5.50
C GLN A 85 2.07 0.88 -5.25
N LYS A 86 1.04 0.29 -4.64
CA LYS A 86 -0.23 0.94 -4.32
C LYS A 86 -0.50 0.90 -2.83
N PHE A 87 -1.23 1.92 -2.36
CA PHE A 87 -1.60 2.09 -0.97
C PHE A 87 -3.12 2.08 -0.86
N TYR A 88 -3.68 1.16 -0.09
CA TYR A 88 -5.11 1.06 0.11
C TYR A 88 -5.46 1.38 1.55
N TYR A 89 -6.31 2.36 1.78
CA TYR A 89 -6.83 2.72 3.09
C TYR A 89 -8.06 1.88 3.42
N LEU A 90 -8.08 1.26 4.61
CA LEU A 90 -9.22 0.52 5.13
C LEU A 90 -9.91 1.34 6.24
N PRO A 91 -10.86 2.23 5.89
CA PRO A 91 -11.58 2.99 6.89
C PRO A 91 -12.52 2.11 7.72
N THR A 92 -12.52 2.35 9.03
CA THR A 92 -13.47 1.80 10.01
C THR A 92 -14.51 2.85 10.47
N ARG A 93 -14.37 4.08 9.98
CA ARG A 93 -15.23 5.24 10.22
C ARG A 93 -15.16 6.19 9.04
N LYS A 94 -16.10 7.13 8.93
CA LYS A 94 -16.09 8.16 7.87
C LYS A 94 -14.69 8.82 7.84
N PRO A 95 -13.98 8.79 6.70
CA PRO A 95 -12.66 9.42 6.58
C PRO A 95 -12.76 10.91 6.88
N THR A 96 -11.81 11.42 7.67
CA THR A 96 -11.64 12.86 7.94
C THR A 96 -10.34 13.41 7.36
N HIS A 97 -9.50 12.53 6.82
CA HIS A 97 -8.21 12.87 6.24
C HIS A 97 -8.00 12.11 4.94
N LEU A 98 -7.27 12.75 4.03
CA LEU A 98 -6.61 12.11 2.89
C LEU A 98 -5.18 11.72 3.29
N TYR A 99 -4.72 10.56 2.85
CA TYR A 99 -3.38 10.08 3.13
C TYR A 99 -2.56 10.02 1.83
N PHE A 100 -1.39 10.66 1.86
CA PHE A 100 -0.40 10.68 0.80
C PHE A 100 0.84 9.92 1.26
N PHE A 101 1.35 9.09 0.37
CA PHE A 101 2.51 8.24 0.56
C PHE A 101 3.61 8.73 -0.36
N ILE A 102 4.68 9.22 0.23
CA ILE A 102 5.91 9.60 -0.46
C ILE A 102 6.84 8.39 -0.39
N THR A 103 6.99 7.69 -1.50
CA THR A 103 7.91 6.55 -1.60
C THR A 103 9.20 6.99 -2.28
N SER A 104 10.35 6.65 -1.68
CA SER A 104 11.67 6.83 -2.29
C SER A 104 12.39 5.50 -2.48
N PHE A 105 12.99 5.29 -3.65
CA PHE A 105 13.77 4.13 -4.02
C PHE A 105 15.20 4.59 -4.30
N ASN A 106 16.15 4.12 -3.48
CA ASN A 106 17.50 4.66 -3.46
C ASN A 106 18.53 3.55 -3.65
N LYS A 107 19.46 3.75 -4.59
CA LYS A 107 20.63 2.90 -4.78
C LYS A 107 21.83 3.71 -5.26
N GLY A 108 22.89 3.78 -4.45
CA GLY A 108 24.03 4.65 -4.71
C GLY A 108 23.58 6.11 -4.80
N ASP A 109 23.95 6.78 -5.90
CA ASP A 109 23.59 8.19 -6.17
C ASP A 109 22.24 8.37 -6.87
N ILE A 110 21.51 7.28 -7.15
CA ILE A 110 20.20 7.33 -7.79
C ILE A 110 19.12 7.28 -6.72
N GLU A 111 18.29 8.33 -6.69
CA GLU A 111 17.08 8.44 -5.89
C GLU A 111 15.89 8.68 -6.81
N PHE A 112 14.86 7.84 -6.68
CA PHE A 112 13.57 8.01 -7.32
C PHE A 112 12.50 8.17 -6.25
N THR A 113 11.93 9.37 -6.15
CA THR A 113 10.86 9.68 -5.21
C THR A 113 9.56 9.97 -5.95
N SER A 114 8.47 9.38 -5.48
CA SER A 114 7.13 9.62 -6.01
C SER A 114 6.12 9.77 -4.88
N THR A 115 5.07 10.54 -5.12
CA THR A 115 3.97 10.74 -4.17
C THR A 115 2.70 10.12 -4.74
N SER A 116 2.03 9.30 -3.95
CA SER A 116 0.74 8.69 -4.30
C SER A 116 -0.27 8.90 -3.18
N MET A 117 -1.52 9.20 -3.54
CA MET A 117 -2.63 9.14 -2.59
C MET A 117 -3.00 7.67 -2.30
N SER A 118 -3.49 7.37 -1.10
CA SER A 118 -4.11 6.08 -0.81
C SER A 118 -5.49 5.98 -1.46
N ILE A 119 -5.84 4.78 -1.93
CA ILE A 119 -7.15 4.45 -2.48
C ILE A 119 -8.01 3.88 -1.36
N THR A 120 -9.27 4.29 -1.24
CA THR A 120 -10.18 3.64 -0.28
C THR A 120 -10.47 2.21 -0.73
N ASP A 121 -10.16 1.25 0.13
CA ASP A 121 -10.34 -0.18 -0.15
C ASP A 121 -11.81 -0.57 -0.05
N THR A 122 -12.54 -0.42 -1.16
CA THR A 122 -13.90 -0.95 -1.29
C THR A 122 -13.83 -2.38 -1.83
N CYS A 123 -14.71 -3.26 -1.35
CA CYS A 123 -14.72 -4.70 -1.70
C CYS A 123 -14.87 -4.97 -3.22
N ALA A 124 -15.17 -3.94 -4.03
CA ALA A 124 -15.40 -4.01 -5.47
C ALA A 124 -14.12 -3.92 -6.33
N ASP A 125 -12.97 -3.53 -5.77
CA ASP A 125 -11.88 -2.97 -6.57
C ASP A 125 -10.68 -3.90 -6.86
N LYS A 126 -10.93 -5.18 -7.13
CA LYS A 126 -9.93 -6.02 -7.82
C LYS A 126 -9.62 -5.49 -9.23
N LEU A 127 -10.57 -4.84 -9.89
CA LEU A 127 -10.42 -4.25 -11.23
C LEU A 127 -9.71 -2.88 -11.24
N ALA A 128 -9.67 -2.16 -10.12
CA ALA A 128 -8.94 -0.89 -10.00
C ALA A 128 -7.41 -1.08 -9.87
N LEU A 129 -6.93 -2.30 -9.58
CA LEU A 129 -5.50 -2.62 -9.56
C LEU A 129 -4.82 -2.32 -10.90
N GLU A 130 -5.53 -2.48 -12.02
CA GLU A 130 -4.95 -2.28 -13.36
C GLU A 130 -5.16 -0.85 -13.91
N ASN A 131 -6.24 -0.17 -13.51
CA ASN A 131 -6.69 1.07 -14.17
C ASN A 131 -6.61 2.36 -13.33
N SER A 132 -6.27 2.30 -12.04
CA SER A 132 -6.13 3.54 -11.24
C SER A 132 -4.80 4.24 -11.49
N GLU A 133 -4.84 5.56 -11.71
CA GLU A 133 -3.66 6.45 -11.75
C GLU A 133 -2.95 6.55 -10.38
N ALA A 134 -3.61 6.13 -9.30
CA ALA A 134 -3.02 6.07 -7.96
C ALA A 134 -2.02 4.90 -7.83
N GLY A 135 -0.83 5.22 -7.34
CA GLY A 135 0.28 4.31 -7.11
C GLY A 135 1.61 4.88 -7.61
N VAL A 136 2.71 4.27 -7.18
CA VAL A 136 4.04 4.54 -7.73
C VAL A 136 4.36 3.48 -8.77
N MET A 137 4.60 3.90 -10.01
CA MET A 137 5.02 3.02 -11.10
C MET A 137 6.53 3.14 -11.32
N ILE A 138 7.19 1.99 -11.42
CA ILE A 138 8.63 1.88 -11.68
C ILE A 138 8.80 1.05 -12.96
N PRO A 139 9.17 1.68 -14.09
CA PRO A 139 9.49 0.96 -15.31
C PRO A 139 10.72 0.05 -15.12
N ASP A 140 10.76 -1.08 -15.83
CA ASP A 140 11.88 -2.03 -15.78
C ASP A 140 13.23 -1.36 -16.11
N ALA A 141 13.22 -0.38 -17.02
CA ALA A 141 14.42 0.37 -17.40
C ALA A 141 15.06 1.13 -16.22
N MET A 142 14.26 1.51 -15.22
CA MET A 142 14.74 2.11 -13.97
C MET A 142 15.02 1.06 -12.90
N LEU A 143 14.23 -0.01 -12.90
CA LEU A 143 14.34 -1.10 -11.95
C LEU A 143 15.73 -1.72 -11.93
N ASP A 144 16.33 -1.99 -13.09
CA ASP A 144 17.70 -2.53 -13.19
C ASP A 144 18.75 -1.68 -12.45
N ARG A 145 18.51 -0.36 -12.34
CA ARG A 145 19.38 0.59 -11.65
C ARG A 145 19.12 0.68 -10.15
N LEU A 146 17.94 0.26 -9.70
CA LEU A 146 17.48 0.37 -8.31
C LEU A 146 17.56 -0.96 -7.55
N LEU A 147 17.65 -2.10 -8.24
CA LEU A 147 17.68 -3.42 -7.61
C LEU A 147 19.02 -3.74 -6.94
N GLU A 148 19.00 -3.99 -5.65
CA GLU A 148 20.08 -4.62 -4.88
C GLU A 148 20.15 -6.12 -5.25
N ASP A 149 21.36 -6.64 -5.48
CA ASP A 149 21.60 -8.02 -5.94
C ASP A 149 20.78 -8.47 -7.17
N LYS A 150 20.27 -7.51 -7.96
CA LYS A 150 19.35 -7.72 -9.09
C LYS A 150 18.00 -8.36 -8.72
N LEU A 151 17.66 -8.40 -7.42
CA LEU A 151 16.47 -9.10 -6.92
C LEU A 151 15.66 -8.28 -5.92
N TYR A 152 16.28 -7.33 -5.24
CA TYR A 152 15.67 -6.64 -4.11
C TYR A 152 15.50 -5.16 -4.39
N LEU A 153 14.26 -4.68 -4.31
CA LEU A 153 13.92 -3.28 -4.43
C LEU A 153 13.77 -2.69 -3.03
N ASN A 154 14.80 -1.98 -2.58
CA ASN A 154 14.77 -1.24 -1.32
C ASN A 154 13.93 0.03 -1.50
N TYR A 155 13.08 0.31 -0.53
CA TYR A 155 12.19 1.46 -0.57
C TYR A 155 12.08 2.09 0.80
N SER A 156 11.77 3.38 0.83
CA SER A 156 11.35 4.08 2.03
C SER A 156 10.04 4.81 1.81
N ILE A 157 9.22 4.93 2.86
CA ILE A 157 7.89 5.51 2.79
C ILE A 157 7.76 6.57 3.89
N LYS A 158 7.25 7.73 3.51
CA LYS A 158 6.79 8.77 4.41
C LYS A 158 5.30 9.02 4.17
N ILE A 159 4.54 9.13 5.25
CA ILE A 159 3.09 9.37 5.19
C ILE A 159 2.82 10.84 5.53
N VAL A 160 1.97 11.47 4.74
CA VAL A 160 1.43 12.82 4.95
C VAL A 160 -0.08 12.71 5.01
N GLU A 161 -0.71 13.28 6.03
CA GLU A 161 -2.16 13.35 6.14
C GLU A 161 -2.64 14.80 5.94
N ILE A 162 -3.74 14.97 5.24
CA ILE A 162 -4.37 16.26 4.99
C ILE A 162 -5.83 16.16 5.43
N GLU A 163 -6.26 17.05 6.32
CA GLU A 163 -7.64 17.10 6.79
C GLU A 163 -8.60 17.44 5.64
N ILE A 164 -9.73 16.74 5.58
CA ILE A 164 -10.79 17.00 4.61
C ILE A 164 -11.59 18.19 5.15
N ASN A 165 -11.34 19.38 4.61
CA ASN A 165 -12.17 20.54 4.90
C ASN A 165 -13.50 20.40 4.15
N ASP A 166 -14.62 20.27 4.87
CA ASP A 166 -15.99 20.30 4.30
C ASP A 166 -16.38 21.73 3.83
N SER A 167 -15.45 22.48 3.23
CA SER A 167 -15.66 23.87 2.82
C SER A 167 -15.78 24.03 1.30
N ASP A 168 -16.73 23.32 0.69
CA ASP A 168 -17.27 23.62 -0.63
C ASP A 168 -18.79 23.35 -0.62
N ASP A 169 -19.49 24.05 0.28
CA ASP A 169 -20.91 24.38 0.08
C ASP A 169 -20.96 25.80 -0.48
N SER A 170 -20.98 25.91 -1.81
CA SER A 170 -21.34 27.14 -2.54
C SER A 170 -22.39 26.85 -3.60
#